data_AF-R7M8R4-F1
#
_entry.id   AF-R7M8R4-F1
#
_cell.length_a   1.000
_cell.length_b   1.000
_cell.length_c   1.000
_cell.angle_alpha   90.00
_cell.angle_beta   90.00
_cell.angle_gamma   90.00
#
_symmetry.space_group_name_H-M   'P 1'
#
loop_
_entity.id
_entity.type
_entity.pdbx_description
1 polymer ?
#
loop_
_entity_poly.entity_id
_entity_poly.type
_entity_poly.pdbx_seq_one_letter_code
_entity_poly.pdbx_strand_id
1 'polypeptide(L)'
;MVIIIYLGILLINVVAVFMVYKFLGTDMEKKEKLIFIAIGTSIMYVTVSFVYWLSTKNVDFGDIRSYGENFITFTFVPINSMITLTYIAKSYKYFREGRLKQDKFRNRVILMIAVLVVVLIIEFFYFKDIQTGILNIINSKK
;
A
#
# COMPACT_ATOMS: atom_id res chain seq x y z
N MET A 1 21.52 -7.34 10.19
CA MET A 1 20.73 -6.09 10.05
C MET A 1 19.82 -6.15 8.83
N VAL A 2 20.33 -6.35 7.61
CA VAL A 2 19.53 -6.40 6.37
C VAL A 2 18.49 -7.53 6.35
N ILE A 3 18.84 -8.74 6.83
CA ILE A 3 17.91 -9.88 6.92
C ILE A 3 16.70 -9.58 7.81
N ILE A 4 16.91 -8.86 8.93
CA ILE A 4 15.83 -8.50 9.87
C ILE A 4 14.83 -7.56 9.19
N ILE A 5 15.32 -6.61 8.38
CA ILE A 5 14.49 -5.68 7.62
C ILE A 5 13.62 -6.44 6.62
N TYR A 6 14.21 -7.36 5.83
CA TYR A 6 13.44 -8.18 4.90
C TYR A 6 12.42 -9.08 5.58
N LEU A 7 12.74 -9.64 6.75
CA LEU A 7 11.77 -10.41 7.55
C LEU A 7 10.61 -9.52 8.04
N GLY A 8 10.89 -8.28 8.43
CA GLY A 8 9.86 -7.31 8.78
C GLY A 8 8.93 -6.97 7.61
N ILE A 9 9.50 -6.75 6.42
CA ILE A 9 8.74 -6.52 5.18
C ILE A 9 7.87 -7.74 4.84
N LEU A 10 8.43 -8.95 4.94
CA LEU A 10 7.66 -10.17 4.70
C LEU A 10 6.49 -10.27 5.70
N LEU A 11 6.75 -10.02 6.98
CA LEU A 11 5.74 -10.09 8.03
C LEU A 11 4.59 -9.10 7.78
N ILE A 12 4.87 -7.84 7.46
CA ILE A 12 3.83 -6.84 7.22
C ILE A 12 2.98 -7.18 5.99
N ASN A 13 3.57 -7.77 4.94
CA ASN A 13 2.83 -8.24 3.77
C ASN A 13 1.89 -9.41 4.12
N VAL A 14 2.38 -10.40 4.87
CA VAL A 14 1.55 -11.52 5.34
C VAL A 14 0.40 -11.01 6.22
N VAL A 15 0.68 -10.08 7.14
CA VAL A 15 -0.34 -9.47 8.01
C VAL A 15 -1.38 -8.69 7.19
N ALA A 16 -0.96 -7.91 6.19
CA ALA A 16 -1.88 -7.16 5.35
C ALA A 16 -2.85 -8.07 4.58
N VAL A 17 -2.32 -9.11 3.92
CA VAL A 17 -3.13 -10.11 3.21
C VAL A 17 -4.09 -10.82 4.17
N PHE A 18 -3.59 -11.26 5.32
CA PHE A 18 -4.40 -11.93 6.34
C PHE A 18 -5.52 -11.02 6.88
N MET A 19 -5.22 -9.75 7.16
CA MET A 19 -6.21 -8.78 7.61
C MET A 19 -7.31 -8.60 6.58
N VAL A 20 -6.97 -8.28 5.33
CA VAL A 20 -7.98 -8.09 4.26
C VAL A 20 -8.83 -9.35 4.11
N TYR A 21 -8.20 -10.53 4.07
CA TYR A 21 -8.91 -11.81 4.01
C TYR A 21 -9.90 -12.00 5.17
N LYS A 22 -9.49 -11.68 6.40
CA LYS A 22 -10.34 -11.77 7.60
C LYS A 22 -11.50 -10.79 7.54
N PHE A 23 -11.28 -9.56 7.07
CA PHE A 23 -12.32 -8.53 6.97
C PHE A 23 -13.39 -8.82 5.90
N LEU A 24 -13.06 -9.63 4.89
CA LEU A 24 -14.04 -10.12 3.90
C LEU A 24 -15.04 -11.15 4.49
N GLY A 25 -14.83 -11.62 5.72
CA GLY A 25 -15.76 -12.52 6.43
C GLY A 25 -15.62 -13.98 6.01
N THR A 26 -16.46 -14.86 6.57
CA THR A 26 -16.43 -16.31 6.27
C THR A 26 -17.30 -16.68 5.07
N ASP A 27 -18.35 -15.91 4.83
CA ASP A 27 -19.46 -16.27 3.92
C ASP A 27 -19.12 -16.07 2.44
N MET A 28 -18.03 -15.34 2.15
CA MET A 28 -17.51 -15.17 0.80
C MET A 28 -16.61 -16.34 0.41
N GLU A 29 -16.74 -16.81 -0.83
CA GLU A 29 -15.95 -17.91 -1.35
C GLU A 29 -14.46 -17.59 -1.34
N LYS A 30 -13.62 -18.62 -1.13
CA LYS A 30 -12.16 -18.44 -1.09
C LYS A 30 -11.63 -17.81 -2.38
N LYS A 31 -12.14 -18.24 -3.54
CA LYS A 31 -11.73 -17.71 -4.85
C LYS A 31 -12.05 -16.22 -4.98
N GLU A 32 -13.25 -15.80 -4.58
CA GLU A 32 -13.66 -14.40 -4.61
C GLU A 32 -12.81 -13.53 -3.68
N LYS A 33 -12.46 -14.04 -2.48
CA LYS A 33 -11.55 -13.33 -1.56
C LYS A 33 -10.17 -13.11 -2.16
N LEU A 34 -9.61 -14.15 -2.79
CA LEU A 34 -8.31 -14.06 -3.43
C LEU A 34 -8.34 -13.07 -4.59
N ILE A 35 -9.41 -13.04 -5.39
CA ILE A 35 -9.59 -12.04 -6.45
C ILE A 35 -9.65 -10.62 -5.87
N PHE A 36 -10.42 -10.40 -4.80
CA PHE A 36 -10.50 -9.10 -4.14
C PHE A 36 -9.13 -8.63 -3.65
N ILE A 37 -8.39 -9.50 -2.96
CA ILE A 37 -7.05 -9.20 -2.44
C ILE A 37 -6.08 -8.91 -3.59
N ALA A 38 -6.08 -9.74 -4.63
CA ALA A 38 -5.18 -9.59 -5.77
C ALA A 38 -5.43 -8.26 -6.50
N ILE A 39 -6.69 -7.95 -6.85
CA ILE A 39 -7.02 -6.70 -7.54
C ILE A 39 -6.71 -5.49 -6.66
N GLY A 40 -7.13 -5.51 -5.38
CA GLY A 40 -6.88 -4.41 -4.46
C GLY A 40 -5.39 -4.14 -4.25
N THR A 41 -4.60 -5.20 -4.06
CA THR A 41 -3.15 -5.10 -3.87
C THR A 41 -2.46 -4.61 -5.14
N SER A 42 -2.88 -5.05 -6.34
CA SER A 42 -2.35 -4.56 -7.61
C SER A 42 -2.62 -3.08 -7.83
N ILE A 43 -3.83 -2.59 -7.53
CA ILE A 43 -4.15 -1.16 -7.59
C ILE A 43 -3.25 -0.37 -6.63
N MET A 44 -3.04 -0.90 -5.43
CA MET A 44 -2.18 -0.26 -4.44
C MET A 44 -0.73 -0.20 -4.89
N TYR A 45 -0.21 -1.29 -5.47
CA TYR A 45 1.13 -1.36 -6.04
C TYR A 45 1.33 -0.29 -7.11
N VAL A 46 0.45 -0.23 -8.12
CA VAL A 46 0.52 0.77 -9.19
C VAL A 46 0.51 2.20 -8.61
N THR A 47 -0.32 2.44 -7.59
CA THR A 47 -0.47 3.75 -6.99
C THR A 47 0.77 4.18 -6.22
N VAL A 48 1.31 3.31 -5.35
CA VAL A 48 2.54 3.60 -4.58
C VAL A 48 3.75 3.74 -5.49
N SER A 49 3.90 2.88 -6.51
CA SER A 49 4.95 2.99 -7.52
C SER A 49 4.88 4.31 -8.27
N PHE A 50 3.67 4.75 -8.65
CA PHE A 50 3.48 6.04 -9.31
C PHE A 50 3.90 7.22 -8.42
N VAL A 51 3.55 7.20 -7.13
CA VAL A 51 3.97 8.23 -6.17
C VAL A 51 5.48 8.21 -5.94
N TYR A 52 6.10 7.04 -5.84
CA TYR A 52 7.55 6.91 -5.77
C TYR A 52 8.23 7.49 -7.02
N TRP A 53 7.74 7.15 -8.21
CA TRP A 53 8.25 7.69 -9.46
C TRP A 53 8.14 9.23 -9.52
N LEU A 54 6.99 9.80 -9.10
CA LEU A 54 6.83 11.24 -9.00
C LEU A 54 7.81 11.87 -8.00
N SER A 55 8.03 11.23 -6.84
CA SER A 55 8.93 11.73 -5.80
C SER A 55 10.40 11.74 -6.24
N THR A 56 10.81 10.76 -7.07
CA THR A 56 12.19 10.57 -7.54
C THR A 56 12.52 11.32 -8.83
N LYS A 57 11.54 11.93 -9.50
CA LYS A 57 11.70 12.44 -10.88
C LYS A 57 12.85 13.43 -11.07
N ASN A 58 13.22 14.18 -10.02
CA ASN A 58 14.24 15.23 -10.08
C ASN A 58 15.56 14.84 -9.39
N VAL A 59 15.75 13.56 -9.03
CA VAL A 59 16.94 13.12 -8.30
C VAL A 59 17.65 12.02 -9.08
N ASP A 60 18.94 12.24 -9.38
CA ASP A 60 19.75 11.31 -10.16
C ASP A 60 20.42 10.27 -9.24
N PHE A 61 19.98 9.02 -9.34
CA PHE A 61 20.32 7.94 -8.39
C PHE A 61 21.13 6.79 -8.98
N GLY A 62 21.46 6.81 -10.28
CA GLY A 62 22.12 5.67 -10.93
C GLY A 62 21.45 4.32 -10.63
N ASP A 63 22.24 3.25 -10.45
CA ASP A 63 21.77 1.87 -10.23
C ASP A 63 21.08 1.61 -8.88
N ILE A 64 21.10 2.56 -7.94
CA ILE A 64 20.53 2.41 -6.59
C ILE A 64 19.00 2.60 -6.59
N ARG A 65 18.46 3.18 -7.67
CA ARG A 65 17.04 3.51 -7.83
C ARG A 65 16.11 2.30 -7.69
N SER A 66 16.52 1.15 -8.22
CA SER A 66 15.71 -0.08 -8.23
C SER A 66 15.59 -0.73 -6.84
N TYR A 67 16.67 -0.66 -6.03
CA TYR A 67 16.65 -1.16 -4.66
C TYR A 67 15.77 -0.30 -3.76
N GLY A 68 15.84 1.04 -3.91
CA GLY A 68 14.97 1.98 -3.21
C GLY A 68 13.49 1.79 -3.56
N GLU A 69 13.19 1.57 -4.84
CA GLU A 69 11.83 1.33 -5.34
C GLU A 69 11.22 0.07 -4.74
N ASN A 70 11.93 -1.06 -4.81
CA ASN A 70 11.46 -2.32 -4.25
C ASN A 70 11.26 -2.22 -2.73
N PHE A 71 12.19 -1.59 -2.02
CA PHE A 71 12.09 -1.41 -0.58
C PHE A 71 10.84 -0.59 -0.19
N ILE A 72 10.62 0.55 -0.86
CA ILE A 72 9.48 1.43 -0.60
C ILE A 72 8.17 0.74 -0.98
N THR A 73 8.07 0.18 -2.18
CA THR A 73 6.83 -0.47 -2.64
C THR A 73 6.45 -1.66 -1.76
N PHE A 74 7.38 -2.55 -1.42
CA PHE A 74 7.08 -3.70 -0.54
C PHE A 74 6.74 -3.31 0.90
N THR A 75 7.11 -2.10 1.34
CA THR A 75 6.78 -1.59 2.68
C THR A 75 5.44 -0.86 2.69
N PHE A 76 5.22 0.06 1.76
CA PHE A 76 4.08 0.97 1.79
C PHE A 76 2.82 0.39 1.15
N VAL A 77 2.93 -0.52 0.18
CA VAL A 77 1.77 -1.24 -0.38
C VAL A 77 0.98 -1.99 0.70
N PRO A 78 1.58 -2.83 1.57
CA PRO A 78 0.83 -3.50 2.62
C PRO A 78 0.31 -2.53 3.69
N ILE A 79 1.04 -1.45 4.02
CA ILE A 79 0.57 -0.41 4.96
C ILE A 79 -0.71 0.24 4.44
N ASN A 80 -0.69 0.72 3.20
CA ASN A 80 -1.84 1.37 2.59
C ASN A 80 -2.99 0.40 2.37
N SER A 81 -2.70 -0.86 2.07
CA SER A 81 -3.70 -1.94 2.02
C SER A 81 -4.37 -2.18 3.37
N MET A 82 -3.61 -2.17 4.46
CA MET A 82 -4.15 -2.30 5.81
C MET A 82 -5.07 -1.13 6.19
N ILE A 83 -4.75 0.09 5.77
CA ILE A 83 -5.59 1.27 6.04
C ILE A 83 -6.84 1.26 5.17
N THR A 84 -6.70 1.00 3.87
CA THR A 84 -7.76 1.19 2.87
C THR A 84 -8.54 -0.08 2.59
N LEU A 85 -7.86 -1.14 2.13
CA LEU A 85 -8.51 -2.36 1.66
C LEU A 85 -9.20 -3.11 2.78
N THR A 86 -8.74 -3.05 4.04
CA THR A 86 -9.44 -3.68 5.16
C THR A 86 -10.80 -3.02 5.43
N TYR A 87 -10.88 -1.69 5.35
CA TYR A 87 -12.11 -0.94 5.52
C TYR A 87 -13.08 -1.15 4.35
N ILE A 88 -12.55 -1.16 3.13
CA ILE A 88 -13.33 -1.46 1.92
C ILE A 88 -13.82 -2.92 1.98
N ALA A 89 -12.99 -3.88 2.37
CA ALA A 89 -13.35 -5.29 2.53
C ALA A 89 -14.50 -5.46 3.53
N LYS A 90 -14.42 -4.81 4.70
CA LYS A 90 -15.50 -4.82 5.69
C LYS A 90 -16.79 -4.21 5.15
N SER A 91 -16.68 -3.11 4.40
CA SER A 91 -17.83 -2.45 3.78
C SER A 91 -18.45 -3.28 2.66
N TYR A 92 -17.62 -3.96 1.87
CA TYR A 92 -18.04 -4.87 0.81
C TYR A 92 -18.74 -6.11 1.36
N LYS A 93 -18.24 -6.67 2.47
CA LYS A 93 -18.93 -7.72 3.23
C LYS A 93 -20.34 -7.27 3.61
N TYR A 94 -20.50 -6.12 4.27
CA TYR A 94 -21.82 -5.63 4.66
C TYR A 94 -22.74 -5.30 3.48
N PHE A 95 -22.18 -4.86 2.35
CA PHE A 95 -22.94 -4.67 1.12
C PHE A 95 -23.48 -6.00 0.60
N ARG A 96 -22.65 -7.05 0.53
CA ARG A 96 -23.08 -8.40 0.11
C ARG A 96 -24.10 -9.04 1.05
N GLU A 97 -24.00 -8.81 2.35
CA GLU A 97 -24.99 -9.27 3.34
C GLU A 97 -26.32 -8.50 3.27
N GLY A 98 -26.48 -7.53 2.37
CA GLY A 98 -27.67 -6.68 2.29
C GLY A 98 -27.80 -5.66 3.43
N ARG A 99 -26.80 -5.56 4.31
CA ARG A 99 -26.78 -4.68 5.49
C ARG A 99 -26.34 -3.25 5.17
N LEU A 100 -25.77 -3.03 3.99
CA LEU A 100 -25.31 -1.73 3.52
C LEU A 100 -25.91 -1.44 2.15
N LYS A 101 -26.63 -0.32 2.01
CA LYS A 101 -27.15 0.14 0.71
C LYS A 101 -26.01 0.55 -0.23
N GLN A 102 -26.22 0.42 -1.53
CA GLN A 102 -25.22 0.75 -2.56
C GLN A 102 -24.68 2.18 -2.45
N ASP A 103 -25.53 3.19 -2.22
CA ASP A 103 -25.07 4.58 -2.08
C ASP A 103 -24.17 4.76 -0.85
N LYS A 104 -24.50 4.10 0.27
CA LYS A 104 -23.68 4.15 1.48
C LYS A 104 -22.35 3.40 1.27
N PHE A 105 -22.35 2.29 0.53
CA PHE A 105 -21.12 1.59 0.15
C PHE A 105 -20.23 2.48 -0.73
N ARG A 106 -20.79 3.08 -1.78
CA ARG A 106 -20.09 4.02 -2.68
C ARG A 106 -19.46 5.17 -1.90
N ASN A 107 -20.21 5.81 -0.99
CA ASN A 107 -19.69 6.92 -0.19
C ASN A 107 -18.54 6.48 0.73
N ARG A 108 -18.58 5.26 1.27
CA ARG A 108 -17.46 4.70 2.05
C ARG A 108 -16.22 4.44 1.22
N VAL A 109 -16.39 3.97 -0.02
CA VAL A 109 -15.26 3.79 -0.95
C VAL A 109 -14.65 5.15 -1.31
N ILE A 110 -15.48 6.15 -1.64
CA ILE A 110 -15.02 7.52 -1.92
C ILE A 110 -14.26 8.11 -0.72
N LEU A 111 -14.76 7.93 0.50
CA LEU A 111 -14.06 8.35 1.71
C LEU A 111 -12.66 7.72 1.82
N MET A 112 -12.55 6.41 1.56
CA MET A 112 -11.25 5.73 1.61
C MET A 112 -10.29 6.15 0.49
N ILE A 113 -10.82 6.52 -0.68
CA ILE A 113 -10.01 7.12 -1.75
C ILE A 113 -9.47 8.48 -1.28
N ALA A 114 -10.28 9.32 -0.63
CA ALA A 114 -9.82 10.60 -0.08
C ALA A 114 -8.75 10.41 1.00
N VAL A 115 -8.94 9.45 1.92
CA VAL A 115 -7.93 9.08 2.93
C VAL A 115 -6.64 8.61 2.26
N LEU A 116 -6.74 7.76 1.23
CA LEU A 116 -5.58 7.28 0.49
C LEU A 116 -4.82 8.44 -0.14
N VAL A 117 -5.49 9.39 -0.78
CA VAL A 117 -4.84 10.58 -1.37
C VAL A 117 -4.04 11.35 -0.32
N VAL A 118 -4.60 11.56 0.88
CA VAL A 118 -3.87 12.24 1.97
C VAL A 118 -2.63 11.45 2.39
N VAL A 119 -2.74 10.13 2.55
CA VAL A 119 -1.60 9.26 2.89
C VAL A 119 -0.53 9.32 1.79
N LEU A 120 -0.92 9.25 0.52
CA LEU A 120 -0.01 9.31 -0.62
C LEU A 120 0.73 10.66 -0.71
N ILE A 121 0.09 11.77 -0.34
CA ILE A 121 0.75 13.08 -0.28
C ILE A 121 1.83 13.08 0.80
N ILE A 122 1.54 12.53 1.98
CA ILE A 122 2.53 12.40 3.06
C ILE A 122 3.69 11.50 2.61
N GLU A 123 3.37 10.36 1.99
CA GLU A 123 4.36 9.42 1.45
C GLU A 123 5.25 10.06 0.39
N PHE A 124 4.69 10.91 -0.48
CA PHE A 124 5.47 11.63 -1.48
C PHE A 124 6.61 12.44 -0.84
N PHE A 125 6.31 13.20 0.21
CA PHE A 125 7.33 13.97 0.94
C PHE A 125 8.32 13.04 1.66
N TYR A 126 7.81 12.00 2.32
CA TYR A 126 8.65 11.03 3.02
C TYR A 126 9.63 10.31 2.08
N PHE A 127 9.19 9.91 0.88
CA PHE A 127 10.05 9.26 -0.11
C PHE A 127 11.14 10.21 -0.59
N LYS A 128 10.80 11.48 -0.83
CA LYS A 128 11.77 12.52 -1.21
C LYS A 128 12.82 12.74 -0.10
N ASP A 129 12.41 12.73 1.16
CA ASP A 129 13.31 12.92 2.30
C ASP A 129 14.25 11.72 2.48
N ILE A 130 13.74 10.48 2.42
CA ILE A 130 14.57 9.26 2.43
C ILE A 130 15.62 9.33 1.33
N GLN A 131 15.18 9.65 0.12
CA GLN A 131 16.03 9.74 -1.06
C GLN A 131 17.15 10.75 -0.89
N THR A 132 16.81 11.96 -0.43
CA THR A 132 17.80 13.02 -0.16
C THR A 132 18.77 12.59 0.94
N GLY A 133 18.29 11.94 1.99
CA GLY A 133 19.11 11.39 3.07
C GLY A 133 20.12 10.35 2.57
N ILE A 134 19.69 9.40 1.73
CA ILE A 134 20.56 8.40 1.12
C ILE A 134 21.64 9.07 0.25
N LEU A 135 21.25 10.04 -0.59
CA LEU A 135 22.18 10.77 -1.46
C LEU A 135 23.26 11.49 -0.65
N ASN A 136 22.89 12.15 0.44
CA ASN A 136 23.83 12.88 1.30
C ASN A 136 24.83 11.94 1.99
N ILE A 137 24.41 10.74 2.39
CA ILE A 137 25.30 9.73 2.99
C ILE A 137 26.30 9.19 1.95
N ILE A 138 25.86 9.00 0.71
CA ILE A 138 26.74 8.53 -0.37
C ILE A 138 27.78 9.63 -0.69
N ASN A 139 27.34 10.88 -0.81
CA ASN A 139 28.21 12.00 -1.13
C ASN A 139 29.19 12.34 0.01
N SER A 140 28.84 12.13 1.28
CA SER A 140 29.75 12.36 2.41
C SER A 140 30.79 11.25 2.60
N LYS A 141 30.63 10.11 1.92
CA LYS A 141 31.61 9.01 1.89
C LYS A 141 32.57 9.07 0.70
N LYS A 142 32.35 9.99 -0.24
CA LYS A 142 33.29 10.35 -1.30
C LYS A 142 34.24 11.44 -0.80
#